data_AF-A0A7C6AN15-F1
#
_entry.id   AF-A0A7C6AN15-F1
#
_cell.length_a   1.000
_cell.length_b   1.000
_cell.length_c   1.000
_cell.angle_alpha   90.00
_cell.angle_beta   90.00
_cell.angle_gamma   90.00
#
_symmetry.space_group_name_H-M   'P 1'
#
loop_
_entity.id
_entity.type
_entity.pdbx_description
1 polymer ?
#
loop_
_entity_poly.entity_id
_entity_poly.type
_entity_poly.pdbx_seq_one_letter_code
_entity_poly.pdbx_strand_id
1 'polypeptide(L)'
;MEINKNQRKSYKNQVYRDLIILFITIVLVNYVASFFFTRIDLTAEKRYTLTNTTKNILTHLNDVVYVKVYLDGDLPYGFKRLSNSIKETLDDFRSYAGDNVQYEFINPAESGDKKTQKELFKQLYQKGLTPTNVQEKDDEG
;
A
#
# COMPACT_ATOMS: atom_id res chain seq x y z
N MET A 1 17.32 -3.54 58.35
CA MET A 1 16.65 -4.71 57.76
C MET A 1 17.50 -5.19 56.58
N GLU A 2 18.42 -6.13 56.81
CA GLU A 2 19.28 -6.65 55.74
C GLU A 2 18.49 -7.66 54.91
N ILE A 3 18.23 -7.30 53.65
CA ILE A 3 17.54 -8.21 52.72
C ILE A 3 18.51 -9.33 52.34
N ASN A 4 18.14 -10.56 52.69
CA ASN A 4 18.94 -11.77 52.47
C ASN A 4 19.32 -11.92 50.97
N LYS A 5 20.60 -12.16 50.67
CA LYS A 5 21.12 -12.33 49.30
C LYS A 5 20.39 -13.43 48.52
N ASN A 6 19.88 -14.47 49.20
CA ASN A 6 19.09 -15.53 48.57
C ASN A 6 17.71 -15.05 48.10
N GLN A 7 17.07 -14.13 48.84
CA GLN A 7 15.80 -13.52 48.41
C GLN A 7 16.00 -12.63 47.17
N ARG A 8 17.11 -11.88 47.10
CA ARG A 8 17.48 -11.08 45.92
C ARG A 8 17.74 -11.95 44.68
N LYS A 9 18.41 -13.10 44.85
CA LYS A 9 18.69 -14.05 43.75
C LYS A 9 17.40 -14.68 43.22
N SER A 10 16.47 -15.07 44.11
CA SER A 10 15.17 -15.61 43.72
C SER A 10 14.32 -14.60 42.95
N TYR A 11 14.27 -13.34 43.41
CA TYR A 11 13.52 -12.28 42.74
C TYR A 11 14.08 -11.99 41.34
N LYS A 12 15.40 -11.91 41.20
CA LYS A 12 16.05 -11.73 39.87
C LYS A 12 15.73 -12.88 38.92
N ASN A 13 15.81 -14.13 39.39
CA ASN A 13 15.49 -15.30 38.58
C ASN A 13 14.02 -15.33 38.12
N GLN A 14 13.10 -14.86 38.98
CA GLN A 14 11.69 -14.71 38.62
C GLN A 14 11.49 -13.65 37.53
N VAL A 15 12.14 -12.50 37.66
CA VAL A 15 12.10 -11.44 36.63
C VAL A 15 12.68 -11.93 35.29
N TYR A 16 13.82 -12.63 35.29
CA TYR A 16 14.39 -13.18 34.05
C TYR A 16 13.47 -14.22 33.41
N ARG A 17 12.84 -15.10 34.20
CA ARG A 17 11.86 -16.06 33.70
C ARG A 17 10.67 -15.36 33.04
N ASP A 18 10.13 -14.35 33.72
CA ASP A 18 8.95 -13.61 33.22
C ASP A 18 9.30 -12.81 31.96
N LEU A 19 10.51 -12.23 31.86
CA LEU A 19 11.02 -11.58 30.64
C LEU A 19 11.21 -12.57 29.48
N ILE A 20 11.74 -13.77 29.76
CA ILE A 20 11.90 -14.82 28.74
C ILE A 20 10.53 -15.27 28.23
N ILE A 21 9.55 -15.47 29.13
CA ILE A 21 8.18 -15.83 28.75
C ILE A 21 7.56 -14.72 27.89
N LEU A 22 7.70 -13.45 28.28
CA LEU A 22 7.20 -12.32 27.51
C LEU A 22 7.83 -12.27 26.12
N PHE A 23 9.15 -12.42 26.04
CA PHE A 23 9.87 -12.44 24.76
C PHE A 23 9.40 -13.57 23.85
N ILE A 24 9.31 -14.79 24.36
CA ILE A 24 8.80 -15.96 23.61
C ILE A 24 7.36 -15.70 23.15
N THR A 25 6.52 -15.12 24.01
CA THR A 25 5.13 -14.79 23.67
C THR A 25 5.07 -13.77 22.53
N ILE A 26 5.87 -12.71 22.58
CA ILE A 26 5.94 -11.71 21.50
C ILE A 26 6.39 -12.35 20.18
N VAL A 27 7.43 -13.20 20.22
CA VAL A 27 7.93 -13.89 19.04
C VAL A 27 6.87 -14.82 18.44
N LEU A 28 6.17 -15.60 19.27
CA LEU A 28 5.08 -16.47 18.82
C LEU A 28 3.91 -15.69 18.24
N VAL A 29 3.49 -14.60 18.89
CA VAL A 29 2.43 -13.72 18.37
C VAL A 29 2.84 -13.11 17.04
N ASN A 30 4.08 -12.63 16.90
CA ASN A 30 4.59 -12.07 15.65
C ASN A 30 4.64 -13.12 14.54
N TYR A 31 5.09 -14.34 14.86
CA TYR A 31 5.12 -15.47 13.93
C TYR A 31 3.70 -15.83 13.47
N VAL A 32 2.74 -15.98 14.39
CA VAL A 32 1.34 -16.26 14.04
C VAL A 32 0.73 -15.12 13.24
N ALA A 33 0.97 -13.86 13.64
CA ALA A 33 0.48 -12.69 12.92
C ALA A 33 1.05 -12.58 11.50
N SER A 34 2.26 -13.09 11.24
CA SER A 34 2.85 -13.11 9.89
C SER A 34 2.05 -13.95 8.89
N PHE A 35 1.26 -14.93 9.35
CA PHE A 35 0.34 -15.70 8.49
C PHE A 35 -0.96 -14.96 8.17
N PHE A 36 -1.33 -13.97 8.98
CA PHE A 36 -2.52 -13.15 8.77
C PHE A 36 -2.09 -11.82 8.15
N PHE A 37 -2.16 -11.72 6.82
CA PHE A 37 -1.99 -10.46 6.09
C PHE A 37 -3.20 -9.54 6.32
N THR A 38 -3.38 -9.02 7.53
CA THR A 38 -4.43 -8.06 7.86
C THR A 38 -3.82 -6.67 7.97
N ARG A 39 -4.10 -5.80 6.98
CA ARG A 39 -3.81 -4.36 7.08
C ARG A 39 -4.95 -3.69 7.86
N ILE A 40 -4.68 -3.31 9.10
CA ILE A 40 -5.65 -2.58 9.92
C ILE A 40 -5.44 -1.08 9.68
N ASP A 41 -6.45 -0.41 9.16
CA ASP A 41 -6.47 1.05 9.02
C ASP A 41 -6.76 1.69 10.38
N LEU A 42 -5.74 2.34 10.96
CA LEU A 42 -5.81 3.03 12.25
C LEU A 42 -6.21 4.51 12.11
N THR A 43 -6.55 4.98 10.91
CA THR A 43 -7.02 6.35 10.74
C THR A 43 -8.42 6.54 11.33
N ALA A 44 -8.66 7.71 11.92
CA ALA A 44 -9.93 8.02 12.60
C ALA A 44 -11.16 7.85 11.69
N GLU A 45 -10.99 8.14 10.40
CA GLU A 45 -12.06 8.06 9.40
C GLU A 45 -11.98 6.83 8.50
N LYS A 46 -11.04 5.91 8.75
CA LYS A 46 -10.76 4.76 7.89
C LYS A 46 -10.61 5.13 6.41
N ARG A 47 -9.91 6.24 6.15
CA ARG A 47 -9.80 6.83 4.80
C ARG A 47 -9.05 5.93 3.80
N TYR A 48 -8.37 4.90 4.29
CA TYR A 48 -7.65 3.91 3.51
C TYR A 48 -8.37 2.55 3.51
N THR A 49 -9.66 2.51 3.92
CA THR A 49 -10.50 1.32 3.91
C THR A 49 -11.66 1.49 2.94
N LEU A 50 -11.91 0.47 2.12
CA LEU A 50 -13.07 0.47 1.23
C LEU A 50 -14.39 0.46 2.01
N THR A 51 -15.36 1.25 1.54
CA THR A 51 -16.72 1.21 2.08
C THR A 51 -17.37 -0.15 1.80
N ASN A 52 -18.35 -0.54 2.62
CA ASN A 52 -19.10 -1.78 2.40
C ASN A 52 -19.79 -1.80 1.02
N THR A 53 -20.26 -0.64 0.55
CA THR A 53 -20.84 -0.49 -0.79
C THR A 53 -19.83 -0.81 -1.88
N THR A 54 -18.61 -0.26 -1.80
CA THR A 54 -17.54 -0.54 -2.76
C THR A 54 -17.16 -2.02 -2.77
N LYS A 55 -17.01 -2.63 -1.59
CA LYS A 55 -16.73 -4.07 -1.47
C LYS A 55 -17.81 -4.90 -2.15
N ASN A 56 -19.08 -4.58 -1.90
CA ASN A 56 -20.21 -5.29 -2.50
C ASN A 56 -20.23 -5.18 -4.03
N ILE A 57 -19.87 -4.01 -4.59
CA ILE A 57 -19.76 -3.85 -6.04
C ILE A 57 -18.64 -4.73 -6.59
N LEU A 58 -17.46 -4.70 -5.96
CA LEU A 58 -16.28 -5.45 -6.40
C LEU A 58 -16.51 -6.97 -6.37
N THR A 59 -17.18 -7.49 -5.35
CA THR A 59 -17.46 -8.93 -5.23
C THR A 59 -18.53 -9.43 -6.21
N HIS A 60 -19.31 -8.53 -6.81
CA HIS A 60 -20.41 -8.87 -7.74
C HIS A 60 -20.15 -8.39 -9.17
N LEU A 61 -18.88 -8.14 -9.53
CA LEU A 61 -18.53 -7.84 -10.92
C LEU A 61 -18.85 -9.05 -11.82
N ASN A 62 -19.61 -8.80 -12.89
CA ASN A 62 -20.03 -9.82 -13.85
C ASN A 62 -19.03 -10.03 -15.00
N ASP A 63 -18.06 -9.13 -15.15
CA ASP A 63 -17.04 -9.16 -16.20
C ASP A 63 -15.75 -8.47 -15.70
N VAL A 64 -14.65 -8.66 -16.45
CA VAL A 64 -13.33 -8.11 -16.12
C VAL A 64 -13.31 -6.61 -16.40
N VAL A 65 -12.97 -5.85 -15.35
CA VAL A 65 -12.65 -4.43 -15.44
C VAL A 65 -11.14 -4.28 -15.57
N TYR A 66 -10.69 -3.80 -16.72
CA TYR A 66 -9.28 -3.56 -17.00
C TYR A 66 -8.94 -2.06 -16.93
N VAL A 67 -8.06 -1.69 -16.01
CA VAL A 67 -7.67 -0.30 -15.74
C VAL A 67 -6.25 -0.02 -16.25
N LYS A 68 -6.10 0.95 -17.15
CA LYS A 68 -4.79 1.42 -17.64
C LYS A 68 -4.39 2.70 -16.92
N VAL A 69 -3.26 2.69 -16.24
CA VAL A 69 -2.75 3.83 -15.48
C VAL A 69 -1.49 4.37 -16.13
N TYR A 70 -1.58 5.59 -16.69
CA TYR A 70 -0.45 6.25 -17.38
C TYR A 70 0.43 7.06 -16.40
N LEU A 71 0.86 6.43 -15.31
CA LEU A 71 1.68 7.02 -14.24
C LEU A 71 2.85 6.10 -13.89
N ASP A 72 3.67 5.79 -14.88
CA ASP A 72 4.91 5.03 -14.70
C ASP A 72 6.11 5.72 -15.36
N GLY A 73 7.32 5.30 -15.00
CA GLY A 73 8.58 5.88 -15.45
C GLY A 73 9.17 6.89 -14.47
N ASP A 74 9.97 7.82 -15.01
CA ASP A 74 10.60 8.88 -14.22
C ASP A 74 9.60 10.02 -13.96
N LEU A 75 9.01 10.00 -12.77
CA LEU A 75 7.96 10.92 -12.35
C LEU A 75 8.43 11.83 -11.21
N PRO A 76 8.04 13.12 -11.20
CA PRO A 76 8.21 14.00 -10.05
C PRO A 76 7.64 13.40 -8.77
N TYR A 77 8.15 13.82 -7.61
CA TYR A 77 7.83 13.17 -6.33
C TYR A 77 6.31 13.10 -6.05
N GLY A 78 5.58 14.18 -6.33
CA GLY A 78 4.13 14.23 -6.15
C GLY A 78 3.38 13.19 -7.00
N PHE A 79 3.84 12.94 -8.23
CA PHE A 79 3.23 11.97 -9.14
C PHE A 79 3.61 10.54 -8.78
N LYS A 80 4.82 10.31 -8.27
CA LYS A 80 5.22 9.01 -7.72
C LYS A 80 4.35 8.63 -6.52
N ARG A 81 4.06 9.58 -5.63
CA ARG A 81 3.15 9.38 -4.51
C ARG A 81 1.72 9.07 -4.98
N LEU A 82 1.22 9.79 -5.98
CA LEU A 82 -0.09 9.51 -6.59
C LEU A 82 -0.15 8.11 -7.22
N SER A 83 0.87 7.75 -8.00
CA SER A 83 1.01 6.44 -8.65
C SER A 83 0.94 5.31 -7.62
N ASN A 84 1.70 5.42 -6.53
CA ASN A 84 1.68 4.45 -5.43
C ASN A 84 0.30 4.35 -4.77
N SER A 85 -0.37 5.48 -4.50
CA SER A 85 -1.70 5.48 -3.88
C SER A 85 -2.77 4.84 -4.77
N ILE A 86 -2.70 5.09 -6.08
CA ILE A 86 -3.59 4.43 -7.06
C ILE A 86 -3.30 2.93 -7.09
N LYS A 87 -2.04 2.53 -7.08
CA LYS A 87 -1.64 1.12 -7.06
C LYS A 87 -2.19 0.41 -5.83
N GLU A 88 -2.00 0.99 -4.65
CA GLU A 88 -2.54 0.46 -3.38
C GLU A 88 -4.07 0.30 -3.44
N THR A 89 -4.77 1.29 -4.00
CA THR A 89 -6.23 1.23 -4.16
C THR A 89 -6.66 0.11 -5.10
N LEU A 90 -5.96 -0.07 -6.23
CA LEU A 90 -6.26 -1.12 -7.20
C LEU A 90 -5.88 -2.52 -6.68
N ASP A 91 -4.82 -2.63 -5.89
CA ASP A 91 -4.47 -3.84 -5.15
C ASP A 91 -5.59 -4.24 -4.17
N ASP A 92 -6.11 -3.27 -3.42
CA ASP A 92 -7.26 -3.48 -2.54
C ASP A 92 -8.48 -3.90 -3.35
N PHE A 93 -8.78 -3.26 -4.48
CA PHE A 93 -9.91 -3.63 -5.33
C PHE A 93 -9.80 -5.08 -5.82
N ARG A 94 -8.61 -5.45 -6.31
CA ARG A 94 -8.29 -6.82 -6.74
C ARG A 94 -8.42 -7.83 -5.60
N SER A 95 -8.09 -7.46 -4.37
CA SER A 95 -8.25 -8.36 -3.21
C SER A 95 -9.72 -8.75 -2.94
N TYR A 96 -10.68 -7.89 -3.30
CA TYR A 96 -12.12 -8.18 -3.18
C TYR A 96 -12.75 -8.73 -4.47
N ALA A 97 -12.30 -8.28 -5.63
CA ALA A 97 -12.85 -8.67 -6.93
C ALA A 97 -12.20 -9.92 -7.55
N GLY A 98 -11.05 -10.37 -7.02
CA GLY A 98 -10.26 -11.43 -7.64
C GLY A 98 -9.77 -11.04 -9.04
N ASP A 99 -9.87 -11.97 -9.99
CA ASP A 99 -9.42 -11.79 -11.37
C ASP A 99 -10.28 -10.82 -12.21
N ASN A 100 -11.42 -10.36 -11.65
CA ASN A 100 -12.32 -9.41 -12.31
C ASN A 100 -11.81 -7.96 -12.26
N VAL A 101 -10.78 -7.65 -11.48
CA VAL A 101 -10.08 -6.36 -11.53
C VAL A 101 -8.64 -6.59 -11.94
N GLN A 102 -8.29 -6.05 -13.10
CA GLN A 102 -6.95 -6.11 -13.66
C GLN A 102 -6.47 -4.71 -13.98
N TYR A 103 -5.17 -4.47 -13.85
CA TYR A 103 -4.61 -3.18 -14.17
C TYR A 103 -3.16 -3.27 -14.61
N GLU A 104 -2.74 -2.28 -15.39
CA GLU A 104 -1.35 -2.07 -15.80
C GLU A 104 -0.96 -0.61 -15.61
N PHE A 105 0.30 -0.42 -15.23
CA PHE A 105 0.96 0.88 -15.21
C PHE A 105 1.79 1.01 -16.49
N ILE A 106 1.62 2.13 -17.20
CA ILE A 106 2.18 2.37 -18.52
C ILE A 106 3.00 3.65 -18.47
N ASN A 107 4.24 3.59 -18.93
CA ASN A 107 5.04 4.77 -19.20
C ASN A 107 4.75 5.26 -20.63
N PRO A 108 4.01 6.37 -20.83
CA PRO A 108 3.70 6.88 -22.16
C PRO A 108 4.92 7.40 -22.92
N ALA A 109 6.07 7.56 -22.27
CA ALA A 109 7.33 8.01 -22.86
C ALA A 109 8.32 6.87 -23.17
N GLU A 110 7.96 5.61 -22.92
CA GLU A 110 8.87 4.47 -23.13
C GLU A 110 9.18 4.20 -24.60
N SER A 111 8.23 4.45 -25.51
CA SER A 111 8.47 4.30 -26.94
C SER A 111 9.48 5.36 -27.40
N GLY A 112 10.75 5.00 -27.56
CA GLY A 112 11.82 5.92 -27.98
C GLY A 112 11.59 6.64 -29.33
N ASP A 113 10.54 6.29 -30.07
CA ASP A 113 10.05 7.02 -31.23
C ASP A 113 9.09 8.17 -30.85
N LYS A 114 9.51 9.41 -31.14
CA LYS A 114 8.73 10.62 -30.89
C LYS A 114 7.40 10.66 -31.64
N LYS A 115 7.30 10.00 -32.81
CA LYS A 115 6.05 9.97 -33.58
C LYS A 115 5.00 9.12 -32.87
N THR A 116 5.39 7.91 -32.47
CA THR A 116 4.56 6.99 -31.67
C THR A 116 4.10 7.64 -30.36
N GLN A 117 5.01 8.31 -29.65
CA GLN A 117 4.69 9.03 -28.42
C GLN A 117 3.62 10.13 -28.66
N LYS A 118 3.79 10.95 -29.71
CA LYS A 118 2.84 12.02 -30.04
C LYS A 118 1.47 11.47 -30.42
N GLU A 119 1.42 10.37 -31.15
CA GLU A 119 0.17 9.69 -31.50
C GLU A 119 -0.53 9.13 -30.27
N LEU A 120 0.20 8.50 -29.34
CA LEU A 120 -0.35 8.06 -28.06
C LEU A 120 -0.95 9.22 -27.26
N PHE A 121 -0.21 10.31 -27.08
CA PHE A 121 -0.72 11.50 -26.37
C PHE A 121 -1.99 12.06 -27.03
N LYS A 122 -2.05 12.09 -28.36
CA LYS A 122 -3.26 12.51 -29.08
C LYS A 122 -4.45 11.59 -28.79
N GLN A 123 -4.24 10.27 -28.74
CA GLN A 123 -5.29 9.31 -28.41
C GLN A 123 -5.76 9.46 -26.96
N LEU A 124 -4.85 9.65 -26.01
CA LEU A 124 -5.18 9.89 -24.61
C LEU A 124 -6.02 11.17 -24.45
N TYR A 125 -5.64 12.24 -25.15
CA TYR A 125 -6.40 13.49 -25.17
C TYR A 125 -7.82 13.29 -25.74
N GLN A 126 -7.96 12.54 -26.84
CA GLN A 126 -9.27 12.20 -27.41
C GLN A 126 -10.13 11.34 -26.47
N LYS A 127 -9.51 10.55 -25.60
CA LYS A 127 -10.16 9.79 -24.53
C LYS A 127 -10.48 10.63 -23.29
N GLY A 128 -10.24 11.95 -23.33
CA GLY A 128 -10.53 12.88 -22.23
C GLY A 128 -9.42 13.01 -21.20
N LEU A 129 -8.24 12.42 -21.42
CA LEU A 129 -7.09 12.57 -20.52
C LEU A 129 -6.31 13.83 -20.91
N THR A 130 -6.45 14.89 -20.13
CA THR A 130 -5.70 16.12 -20.34
C THR A 130 -4.31 16.03 -19.72
N PRO A 131 -3.24 16.38 -20.44
CA PRO A 131 -1.92 16.46 -19.84
C PRO A 131 -1.90 17.57 -18.79
N THR A 132 -1.43 17.24 -17.58
CA THR A 132 -1.16 18.22 -16.54
C THR A 132 0.32 18.56 -16.58
N ASN A 133 0.62 19.86 -16.65
CA ASN A 133 1.97 20.34 -16.48
C ASN A 133 2.26 20.43 -14.99
N VAL A 134 3.31 19.74 -14.56
CA VAL A 134 3.72 19.69 -13.15
C VAL A 134 4.88 20.64 -13.03
N GLN A 135 4.65 21.82 -12.46
CA GLN A 135 5.75 22.59 -11.93
C GLN A 135 6.09 21.99 -10.56
N GLU A 136 7.23 21.32 -10.49
CA GLU A 136 7.83 20.97 -9.22
C GLU A 136 8.24 22.30 -8.58
N LYS A 137 7.55 22.69 -7.50
CA LYS A 137 8.02 23.79 -6.68
C LYS A 137 9.21 23.22 -5.95
N ASP A 138 10.42 23.57 -6.39
CA ASP A 138 11.61 23.37 -5.58
C ASP A 138 11.35 24.07 -4.24
N ASP A 139 11.80 23.49 -3.14
CA ASP A 139 11.64 24.07 -1.79
C ASP A 139 12.33 25.45 -1.64
N GLU A 140 12.89 26.00 -2.73
CA GLU A 140 13.46 27.34 -2.85
C GLU A 140 12.63 28.35 -3.70
N GLY A 141 11.50 27.97 -4.31
CA GLY A 141 10.61 28.95 -4.98
C GLY A 141 9.86 28.47 -6.21
#